data_AF-A0A379GDN0-F1
#
_entry.id   AF-A0A379GDN0-F1
#
_cell.length_a   1.000
_cell.length_b   1.000
_cell.length_c   1.000
_cell.angle_alpha   90.00
_cell.angle_beta   90.00
_cell.angle_gamma   90.00
#
_symmetry.space_group_name_H-M   'P 1'
#
loop_
_entity.id
_entity.type
_entity.pdbx_description
1 polymer ?
#
loop_
_entity_poly.entity_id
_entity_poly.type
_entity_poly.pdbx_seq_one_letter_code
_entity_poly.pdbx_strand_id
1 'polypeptide(L)' 'MLVSAVVTQIVDTIADKSHEIAGVASVRLLSAGHANGILYGPRSPHYEKEGQ' A
#
# COMPACT_ATOMS: atom_id res chain seq x y z
N MET A 1 -27.70 -0.46 22.66
CA MET A 1 -28.29 0.32 21.55
C MET A 1 -27.94 -0.34 20.23
N LEU A 2 -28.92 -0.85 19.47
CA LEU A 2 -28.66 -1.59 18.22
C LEU A 2 -27.99 -0.74 17.14
N VAL A 3 -28.35 0.54 17.07
CA VAL A 3 -27.75 1.51 16.14
C VAL A 3 -26.23 1.58 16.32
N SER A 4 -25.75 1.65 17.57
CA SER A 4 -24.32 1.69 17.86
C SER A 4 -23.61 0.42 17.39
N ALA A 5 -24.23 -0.74 17.55
CA ALA A 5 -23.63 -2.02 17.14
C ALA A 5 -23.49 -2.12 15.61
N VAL A 6 -24.49 -1.65 14.86
CA VAL A 6 -24.44 -1.62 13.39
C VAL A 6 -23.37 -0.65 12.88
N VAL A 7 -23.23 0.52 13.52
CA VAL A 7 -22.15 1.47 13.17
C VAL A 7 -20.79 0.82 13.38
N THR A 8 -20.55 0.20 14.54
CA THR A 8 -19.29 -0.50 14.83
C THR A 8 -19.01 -1.60 13.80
N GLN A 9 -20.01 -2.44 13.48
CA GLN A 9 -19.87 -3.50 12.49
C GLN A 9 -19.46 -2.97 11.09
N ILE A 10 -20.05 -1.85 10.65
CA ILE A 10 -19.69 -1.22 9.38
C ILE A 10 -18.26 -0.69 9.40
N VAL A 11 -17.89 0.02 10.47
CA VAL A 11 -16.55 0.59 10.63
C VAL A 11 -15.49 -0.51 10.62
N ASP A 12 -15.70 -1.57 11.38
CA ASP A 12 -14.76 -2.70 11.45
C ASP A 12 -14.60 -3.37 10.08
N THR A 13 -15.72 -3.59 9.36
CA THR A 13 -15.71 -4.19 8.02
C THR A 13 -14.96 -3.32 7.00
N ILE A 14 -15.15 -2.00 7.06
CA ILE A 14 -14.47 -1.06 6.15
C ILE A 14 -12.99 -0.97 6.51
N ALA A 15 -12.64 -0.94 7.79
CA ALA A 15 -11.25 -0.85 8.25
C ALA A 15 -10.42 -2.04 7.77
N ASP A 16 -10.93 -3.27 7.91
CA ASP A 16 -10.24 -4.49 7.46
C ASP A 16 -9.97 -4.46 5.94
N LYS A 17 -11.00 -4.15 5.14
CA LYS A 17 -10.86 -4.03 3.68
C LYS A 17 -9.91 -2.89 3.28
N SER A 18 -9.97 -1.78 4.00
CA SER A 18 -9.11 -0.61 3.73
C SER A 18 -7.65 -0.93 4.00
N HIS A 19 -7.35 -1.72 5.03
CA HIS A 19 -5.99 -2.14 5.35
C HIS A 19 -5.39 -3.00 4.22
N GLU A 20 -6.15 -3.96 3.69
CA GLU A 20 -5.72 -4.80 2.58
C GLU A 20 -5.39 -3.97 1.32
N ILE A 21 -6.31 -3.07 0.94
CA ILE A 21 -6.15 -2.21 -0.25
C ILE A 21 -5.01 -1.21 -0.07
N ALA A 22 -4.86 -0.62 1.11
CA ALA A 22 -3.76 0.29 1.43
C ALA A 22 -2.39 -0.41 1.33
N GLY A 23 -2.31 -1.68 1.73
CA GLY A 23 -1.11 -2.50 1.55
C GLY A 23 -0.75 -2.66 0.07
N VAL A 24 -1.71 -3.05 -0.77
CA VAL A 24 -1.51 -3.18 -2.22
C VAL A 24 -1.10 -1.85 -2.86
N ALA A 25 -1.76 -0.76 -2.49
CA ALA A 25 -1.44 0.57 -2.99
C ALA A 25 -0.02 0.99 -2.58
N SER A 26 0.37 0.73 -1.32
CA SER A 26 1.72 1.02 -0.82
C SER A 26 2.78 0.24 -1.57
N VAL A 27 2.56 -1.05 -1.84
CA VAL A 27 3.46 -1.86 -2.67
C VAL A 27 3.56 -1.28 -4.08
N ARG A 28 2.45 -0.87 -4.69
CA ARG A 28 2.47 -0.29 -6.05
C ARG A 28 3.21 1.05 -6.12
N LEU A 29 3.05 1.91 -5.10
CA LEU A 29 3.67 3.24 -5.07
C LEU A 29 5.12 3.21 -4.60
N LEU A 30 5.47 2.32 -3.67
CA LEU A 30 6.78 2.30 -2.98
C LEU A 30 7.63 1.07 -3.30
N SER A 31 7.34 0.36 -4.40
CA SER A 31 8.26 -0.68 -4.91
C SER A 31 9.11 -0.15 -6.05
N ALA A 32 10.39 -0.50 -6.01
CA ALA A 32 11.30 -0.22 -7.12
C ALA A 32 11.11 -1.21 -8.28
N GLY A 33 11.54 -0.82 -9.49
CA GLY A 33 11.48 -1.67 -10.68
C GLY A 33 10.11 -1.77 -11.37
N HIS A 34 9.18 -0.87 -11.06
CA HIS A 34 7.87 -0.77 -11.71
C HIS A 34 7.72 0.60 -12.38
N ALA A 35 6.95 0.68 -13.47
CA ALA A 35 6.68 1.94 -14.16
C ALA A 35 6.02 2.94 -13.19
N ASN A 36 6.62 4.12 -13.03
CA ASN A 36 6.23 5.18 -12.07
C ASN A 36 6.35 4.78 -10.58
N GLY A 37 7.11 3.73 -10.24
CA GLY A 37 7.47 3.41 -8.86
C GLY A 37 8.67 4.23 -8.37
N ILE A 38 9.13 3.93 -7.16
CA ILE A 38 10.37 4.54 -6.66
C ILE A 38 11.60 3.98 -7.39
N LEU A 39 12.69 4.75 -7.45
CA LEU A 39 13.98 4.24 -7.93
C LEU A 39 14.51 3.17 -6.98
N TYR A 40 15.31 2.23 -7.51
CA TYR A 40 16.07 1.32 -6.66
C TYR A 40 16.91 2.10 -5.62
N GLY A 41 17.12 1.50 -4.45
CA GLY A 41 18.00 2.07 -3.44
C GLY A 41 19.49 1.89 -3.79
N PRO A 42 20.40 2.69 -3.20
CA PRO A 42 21.83 2.74 -3.55
C PRO A 42 22.61 1.44 -3.29
N ARG A 43 22.04 0.46 -2.59
CA ARG A 43 22.62 -0.89 -2.38
C ARG A 43 22.08 -1.95 -3.34
N SER A 44 21.14 -1.61 -4.21
CA SER A 44 20.59 -2.54 -5.19
C SER A 44 21.55 -2.71 -6.36
N PRO A 45 21.79 -3.93 -6.86
CA PRO A 45 22.51 -4.17 -8.11
C PRO A 45 21.88 -3.50 -9.34
N HIS A 46 20.63 -3.03 -9.22
CA HIS A 46 19.87 -2.36 -10.28
C HIS A 46 19.91 -0.83 -10.16
N TYR A 47 20.53 -0.26 -9.11
CA TYR A 47 20.59 1.18 -8.86
C TYR A 47 21.20 1.96 -10.02
N GLU A 48 22.35 1.49 -10.50
CA GLU A 48 23.10 2.19 -11.56
C GLU A 48 22.47 2.04 -12.95
N LYS A 49 21.61 1.02 -13.15
CA LYS A 49 20.96 0.74 -14.44
C LYS A 49 19.74 1.63 -14.69
N GLU A 50 19.15 2.17 -13.62
CA GLU A 50 17.91 2.96 -13.67
C GLU A 50 18.18 4.47 -13.50
N GLY A 51 19.37 4.86 -13.00
CA GLY A 51 19.78 6.25 -12.78
C GLY A 51 20.51 6.94 -13.94
N GLN A 52 20.58 6.32 -15.12
CA GLN A 52 21.11 6.90 -16.38
C GLN A 52 19.99 7.05 -17.40
#